data_AF-A0A935KVL9-F1
#
_entry.id   AF-A0A935KVL9-F1
#
_cell.length_a   1.000
_cell.length_b   1.000
_cell.length_c   1.000
_cell.angle_alpha   90.00
_cell.angle_beta   90.00
_cell.angle_gamma   90.00
#
_symmetry.space_group_name_H-M   'P 1'
#
loop_
_entity.id
_entity.type
_entity.pdbx_description
1 polymer ?
#
loop_
_entity_poly.entity_id
_entity_poly.type
_entity_poly.pdbx_seq_one_letter_code
_entity_poly.pdbx_strand_id
1 'polypeptide(L)'
;MKQIRLAERAIATAEAERTSRTTTAQILENERLDLAIAQLEADNPVLNPASEQFNEGLTNFILSEQRRLITQQGMKPSTALTAAAKSILEQFGPKAAPEPAVEPQGLAKATTPDRKAQAVAKALSVQKAQPAALRDVGLDSDKAGQKGPLPNVSRMTDEEFASLPAATRSRLRGDMLS
;
A
#
# COMPACT_ATOMS: atom_id res chain seq x y z
N MET A 1 52.42 13.64 -7.53
CA MET A 1 51.66 14.74 -6.88
C MET A 1 50.26 15.00 -7.45
N LYS A 2 50.04 15.24 -8.76
CA LYS A 2 48.68 15.49 -9.31
C LYS A 2 47.73 14.29 -9.21
N GLN A 3 48.22 13.08 -9.49
CA GLN A 3 47.43 11.85 -9.43
C GLN A 3 46.96 11.50 -8.01
N ILE A 4 47.80 11.78 -7.00
CA ILE A 4 47.47 11.56 -5.57
C ILE A 4 46.30 12.46 -5.16
N ARG A 5 46.34 13.76 -5.49
CA ARG A 5 45.24 14.70 -5.20
C ARG A 5 43.92 14.33 -5.87
N LEU A 6 43.97 13.77 -7.08
CA LEU A 6 42.77 13.27 -7.77
C LEU A 6 42.20 12.04 -7.08
N ALA A 7 43.06 11.12 -6.65
CA ALA A 7 42.66 9.93 -5.90
C ALA A 7 42.07 10.29 -4.52
N GLU A 8 42.69 11.20 -3.77
CA GLU A 8 42.18 11.71 -2.48
C GLU A 8 40.79 12.33 -2.64
N ARG A 9 40.59 13.16 -3.68
CA ARG A 9 39.28 13.75 -3.96
C ARG A 9 38.23 12.69 -4.30
N ALA A 10 38.60 11.68 -5.08
CA ALA A 10 37.70 10.58 -5.43
C ALA A 10 37.30 9.74 -4.21
N ILE A 11 38.25 9.47 -3.29
CA ILE A 11 37.98 8.78 -2.02
C ILE A 11 37.04 9.62 -1.16
N ALA A 12 37.32 10.92 -1.00
CA ALA A 12 36.48 11.83 -0.22
C ALA A 12 35.04 11.90 -0.76
N THR A 13 34.86 11.96 -2.09
CA THR A 13 33.52 11.91 -2.70
C THR A 13 32.84 10.56 -2.47
N ALA A 14 33.58 9.45 -2.59
CA ALA A 14 33.01 8.12 -2.38
C ALA A 14 32.60 7.88 -0.92
N GLU A 15 33.37 8.37 0.05
CA GLU A 15 33.04 8.32 1.47
C GLU A 15 31.82 9.20 1.81
N ALA A 16 31.76 10.40 1.24
CA ALA A 16 30.61 11.29 1.38
C ALA A 16 29.33 10.64 0.82
N GLU A 17 29.41 10.03 -0.36
CA GLU A 17 28.28 9.30 -0.95
C GLU A 17 27.86 8.10 -0.11
N ARG A 18 28.81 7.30 0.41
CA ARG A 18 28.51 6.16 1.28
C ARG A 18 27.80 6.63 2.55
N THR A 19 28.32 7.66 3.21
CA THR A 19 27.74 8.24 4.42
C THR A 19 26.34 8.78 4.15
N SER A 20 26.16 9.51 3.06
CA SER A 20 24.84 10.01 2.65
C SER A 20 23.86 8.86 2.44
N ARG A 21 24.24 7.81 1.71
CA ARG A 21 23.38 6.63 1.47
C ARG A 21 23.03 5.91 2.77
N THR A 22 23.98 5.76 3.70
CA THR A 22 23.70 5.13 5.00
C THR A 22 22.75 5.95 5.84
N THR A 23 22.93 7.27 5.89
CA THR A 23 22.04 8.18 6.63
C THR A 23 20.62 8.15 6.06
N THR A 24 20.46 8.24 4.74
CA THR A 24 19.15 8.13 4.10
C THR A 24 18.50 6.79 4.39
N ALA A 25 19.25 5.68 4.34
CA ALA A 25 18.73 4.36 4.68
C ALA A 25 18.26 4.26 6.14
N GLN A 26 18.99 4.87 7.08
CA GLN A 26 18.60 4.94 8.49
C GLN A 26 17.33 5.77 8.69
N ILE A 27 17.23 6.94 8.06
CA ILE A 27 16.04 7.80 8.14
C ILE A 27 14.80 7.06 7.66
N LEU A 28 14.87 6.44 6.47
CA LEU A 28 13.75 5.67 5.92
C LEU A 28 13.38 4.48 6.80
N GLU A 29 14.34 3.87 7.49
CA GLU A 29 14.06 2.76 8.39
C GLU A 29 13.40 3.24 9.70
N ASN A 30 13.80 4.40 10.22
CA ASN A 30 13.14 5.01 11.37
C ASN A 30 11.69 5.37 11.04
N GLU A 31 11.43 5.98 9.88
CA GLU A 31 10.06 6.28 9.44
C GLU A 31 9.19 5.01 9.32
N ARG A 32 9.76 3.91 8.80
CA ARG A 32 9.07 2.61 8.74
C ARG A 32 8.81 2.04 10.12
N LEU A 33 9.75 2.20 11.05
CA LEU A 33 9.60 1.76 12.42
C LEU A 33 8.46 2.53 13.10
N ASP A 34 8.43 3.86 12.95
CA ASP A 34 7.38 4.72 13.51
C ASP A 34 6.00 4.34 12.97
N LEU A 35 5.89 4.10 11.66
CA LEU A 35 4.65 3.60 11.05
C LEU A 35 4.24 2.23 11.58
N ALA A 36 5.19 1.31 11.78
CA ALA A 36 4.92 -0.01 12.34
C ALA A 36 4.44 0.08 13.79
N ILE A 37 5.02 0.98 14.60
CA ILE A 37 4.57 1.26 15.96
C ILE A 37 3.13 1.76 15.94
N ALA A 38 2.85 2.80 15.14
CA ALA A 38 1.51 3.37 15.04
C ALA A 38 0.44 2.35 14.61
N GLN A 39 0.78 1.47 13.66
CA GLN A 39 -0.11 0.38 13.25
C GLN A 39 -0.34 -0.63 14.37
N LEU A 40 0.72 -1.05 15.07
CA LEU A 40 0.61 -2.01 16.16
C LEU A 40 -0.20 -1.47 17.34
N GLU A 41 -0.01 -0.21 17.70
CA GLU A 41 -0.77 0.47 18.76
C GLU A 41 -2.24 0.70 18.38
N ALA A 42 -2.53 0.94 17.09
CA ALA A 42 -3.90 1.09 16.60
C ALA A 42 -4.64 -0.26 16.58
N ASP A 43 -3.98 -1.32 16.14
CA ASP A 43 -4.58 -2.66 16.01
C ASP A 43 -4.68 -3.38 17.36
N ASN A 44 -3.79 -3.06 18.31
CA ASN A 44 -3.67 -3.75 19.59
C ASN A 44 -3.66 -2.74 20.75
N PRO A 45 -4.81 -2.45 21.37
CA PRO A 45 -4.90 -1.53 22.50
C PRO A 45 -3.98 -1.90 23.67
N VAL A 46 -3.68 -3.19 23.85
CA VAL A 46 -2.76 -3.67 24.89
C VAL A 46 -1.31 -3.19 24.73
N LEU A 47 -0.93 -2.74 23.53
CA LEU A 47 0.42 -2.21 23.25
C LEU A 47 0.45 -0.68 23.28
N ASN A 48 -0.70 -0.02 23.31
CA ASN A 48 -0.81 1.43 23.25
C ASN A 48 -0.71 2.05 24.65
N PRO A 49 0.30 2.89 24.96
CA PRO A 49 0.47 3.51 26.27
C PRO A 49 -0.69 4.42 26.70
N ALA A 50 -1.48 4.94 25.76
CA ALA A 50 -2.64 5.78 26.03
C ALA A 50 -3.93 4.97 26.29
N SER A 51 -3.91 3.65 26.09
CA SER A 51 -5.05 2.77 26.35
C SER A 51 -5.06 2.34 27.82
N GLU A 52 -6.26 2.20 28.40
CA GLU A 52 -6.43 1.60 29.73
C GLU A 52 -6.06 0.09 29.75
N GLN A 53 -5.98 -0.55 28.59
CA GLN A 53 -5.60 -1.96 28.46
C GLN A 53 -4.09 -2.16 28.31
N PHE A 54 -3.29 -1.09 28.39
CA PHE A 54 -1.85 -1.11 28.19
C PHE A 54 -1.16 -2.13 29.11
N ASN A 55 -0.36 -3.00 28.50
CA ASN A 55 0.45 -3.99 29.20
C ASN A 55 1.94 -3.75 28.90
N GLU A 56 2.59 -3.03 29.81
CA GLU A 56 4.02 -2.73 29.72
C GLU A 56 4.88 -3.99 29.64
N GLY A 57 4.49 -5.06 30.34
CA GLY A 57 5.20 -6.34 30.32
C GLY A 57 5.24 -6.95 28.92
N LEU A 58 4.08 -7.01 28.23
CA LEU A 58 4.00 -7.51 26.85
C LEU A 58 4.81 -6.65 25.89
N THR A 59 4.73 -5.32 26.01
CA THR A 59 5.53 -4.40 25.19
C THR A 59 7.03 -4.64 25.40
N ASN A 60 7.48 -4.79 26.64
CA ASN A 60 8.87 -5.09 26.97
C ASN A 60 9.34 -6.44 26.39
N PHE A 61 8.48 -7.47 26.42
CA PHE A 61 8.79 -8.75 25.78
C PHE A 61 8.96 -8.62 24.26
N ILE A 62 8.06 -7.88 23.60
CA ILE A 62 8.15 -7.60 22.16
C ILE A 62 9.46 -6.89 21.82
N LEU A 63 9.83 -5.86 22.60
CA LEU A 63 11.08 -5.13 22.40
C LEU A 63 12.32 -6.02 22.63
N SER A 64 12.26 -6.94 23.60
CA SER A 64 13.35 -7.90 23.84
C SER A 64 13.53 -8.85 22.65
N GLU A 65 12.43 -9.34 22.09
CA GLU A 65 12.43 -10.26 20.96
C GLU A 65 12.84 -9.54 19.66
N GLN A 66 12.40 -8.29 19.47
CA GLN A 66 12.86 -7.44 18.38
C GLN A 66 14.40 -7.30 18.41
N ARG A 67 14.98 -6.99 19.57
CA ARG A 67 16.45 -6.89 19.71
C ARG A 67 17.14 -8.21 19.38
N ARG A 68 16.56 -9.33 19.80
CA ARG A 68 17.06 -10.66 19.45
C ARG A 68 17.05 -10.90 17.93
N LEU A 69 15.96 -10.56 17.25
CA LEU A 69 15.84 -10.69 15.79
C LEU A 69 16.83 -9.80 15.02
N ILE A 70 17.06 -8.57 15.48
CA ILE A 70 18.05 -7.68 14.88
C ILE A 70 19.47 -8.24 15.05
N THR A 71 19.83 -8.65 16.26
CA THR A 71 21.19 -9.08 16.59
C THR A 71 21.54 -10.46 16.04
N GLN A 72 20.60 -11.43 16.09
CA GLN A 72 20.85 -12.81 15.67
C GLN A 72 20.57 -13.04 14.19
N GLN A 73 19.57 -12.36 13.62
CA GLN A 73 19.11 -12.61 12.24
C GLN A 73 19.42 -11.44 11.29
N GLY A 74 19.99 -10.34 11.79
CA GLY A 74 20.29 -9.16 10.97
C GLY A 74 19.03 -8.50 10.39
N MET A 75 17.86 -8.73 11.00
CA MET A 75 16.61 -8.14 10.54
C MET A 75 16.63 -6.62 10.69
N LYS A 76 15.92 -5.92 9.81
CA LYS A 76 15.71 -4.48 9.93
C LYS A 76 14.76 -4.18 11.09
N PRO A 77 14.95 -3.07 11.84
CA PRO A 77 14.16 -2.72 13.01
C PRO A 77 12.63 -2.83 12.84
N SER A 78 12.08 -2.30 11.75
CA SER A 78 10.64 -2.33 11.46
C SER A 78 10.12 -3.76 11.25
N THR A 79 10.84 -4.56 10.45
CA THR A 79 10.51 -5.97 10.19
C THR A 79 10.66 -6.84 11.43
N ALA A 80 11.67 -6.56 12.26
CA ALA A 80 11.87 -7.25 13.53
C ALA A 80 10.76 -6.92 14.52
N LEU A 81 10.29 -5.67 14.57
CA LEU A 81 9.21 -5.25 15.48
C LEU A 81 7.91 -5.99 15.15
N THR A 82 7.51 -5.97 13.88
CA THR A 82 6.28 -6.62 13.43
C THR A 82 6.32 -8.13 13.62
N ALA A 83 7.46 -8.78 13.34
CA ALA A 83 7.65 -10.21 13.59
C ALA A 83 7.61 -10.56 15.09
N ALA A 84 8.29 -9.77 15.92
CA ALA A 84 8.30 -9.94 17.37
C ALA A 84 6.89 -9.76 17.96
N ALA A 85 6.19 -8.68 17.57
CA ALA A 85 4.83 -8.40 18.01
C ALA A 85 3.89 -9.56 17.65
N LYS A 86 3.96 -10.06 16.41
CA LYS A 86 3.18 -11.22 15.98
C LYS A 86 3.47 -12.46 16.85
N SER A 87 4.73 -12.81 17.05
CA SER A 87 5.10 -14.01 17.82
C SER A 87 4.66 -13.91 19.28
N ILE A 88 4.81 -12.75 19.92
CA ILE A 88 4.48 -12.57 21.33
C ILE A 88 2.98 -12.44 21.53
N LEU A 89 2.26 -11.73 20.66
CA LEU A 89 0.80 -11.63 20.74
C LEU A 89 0.11 -12.98 20.48
N GLU A 90 0.64 -13.81 19.59
CA GLU A 90 0.14 -15.18 19.37
C GLU A 90 0.32 -16.08 20.61
N GLN A 91 1.39 -15.86 21.41
CA GLN A 91 1.73 -16.69 22.57
C GLN A 91 1.12 -16.18 23.88
N PHE A 92 1.11 -14.86 24.08
CA PHE A 92 0.85 -14.19 25.35
C PHE A 92 -0.18 -13.06 25.25
N GLY A 93 -0.64 -12.72 24.05
CA GLY A 93 -1.68 -11.72 23.86
C GLY A 93 -3.00 -12.14 24.51
N PRO A 94 -3.93 -11.20 24.72
CA PRO A 94 -5.29 -11.56 25.07
C PRO A 94 -5.79 -12.53 24.01
N LYS A 95 -6.15 -13.75 24.43
CA LYS A 95 -6.72 -14.76 23.55
C LYS A 95 -7.87 -14.07 22.82
N ALA A 96 -7.72 -13.82 21.52
CA ALA A 96 -8.81 -13.29 20.72
C ALA A 96 -10.01 -14.15 21.08
N ALA A 97 -11.12 -13.52 21.49
CA ALA A 97 -12.37 -14.24 21.65
C ALA A 97 -12.50 -15.11 20.40
N PRO A 98 -12.70 -16.43 20.55
CA PRO A 98 -12.66 -17.33 19.42
C PRO A 98 -13.57 -16.73 18.35
N GLU A 99 -13.05 -16.48 17.15
CA GLU A 99 -13.92 -16.48 15.98
C GLU A 99 -14.81 -17.72 16.14
N PRO A 100 -16.14 -17.58 16.09
CA PRO A 100 -17.06 -18.58 16.59
C PRO A 100 -16.62 -19.94 16.08
N ALA A 101 -16.21 -20.78 17.03
CA ALA A 101 -15.74 -22.12 16.74
C ALA A 101 -16.89 -22.86 16.09
N VAL A 102 -16.85 -22.99 14.76
CA VAL A 102 -17.67 -23.96 14.05
C VAL A 102 -17.10 -25.31 14.47
N GLU A 103 -17.85 -26.02 15.31
CA GLU A 103 -17.45 -27.29 15.89
C GLU A 103 -16.95 -28.28 14.81
N PRO A 104 -15.87 -29.01 15.07
CA PRO A 104 -15.23 -29.85 14.07
C PRO A 104 -15.99 -31.18 13.96
N GLN A 105 -16.91 -31.28 12.99
CA GLN A 105 -17.30 -32.59 12.48
C GLN A 105 -16.36 -33.01 11.35
N GLY A 106 -15.54 -34.01 11.63
CA GLY A 106 -15.05 -34.97 10.64
C GLY A 106 -13.82 -34.56 9.84
N LEU A 107 -12.70 -35.18 10.21
CA LEU A 107 -11.49 -35.31 9.39
C LEU A 107 -11.82 -35.93 8.02
N ALA A 108 -11.93 -35.11 6.96
CA ALA A 108 -11.45 -35.39 5.60
C ALA A 108 -11.97 -34.34 4.61
N LYS A 109 -11.04 -33.65 3.94
CA LYS A 109 -11.23 -32.85 2.70
C LYS A 109 -11.90 -31.47 2.85
N ALA A 110 -11.11 -30.44 3.15
CA ALA A 110 -11.41 -29.06 2.71
C ALA A 110 -10.12 -28.23 2.58
N THR A 111 -9.30 -28.59 1.61
CA THR A 111 -8.19 -27.78 1.12
C THR A 111 -8.71 -26.55 0.38
N THR A 112 -8.34 -25.35 0.82
CA THR A 112 -8.04 -24.16 -0.02
C THR A 112 -9.13 -23.25 -0.65
N PRO A 113 -10.44 -23.29 -0.33
CA PRO A 113 -11.36 -22.27 -0.85
C PRO A 113 -11.39 -20.98 0.00
N ASP A 114 -11.32 -21.04 1.33
CA ASP A 114 -11.64 -19.88 2.18
C ASP A 114 -10.56 -18.79 2.23
N ARG A 115 -9.27 -19.15 2.23
CA ARG A 115 -8.20 -18.14 2.13
C ARG A 115 -8.25 -17.42 0.77
N LYS A 116 -8.65 -18.12 -0.29
CA LYS A 116 -8.84 -17.51 -1.60
C LYS A 116 -10.07 -16.60 -1.58
N ALA A 117 -11.17 -17.01 -0.95
CA ALA A 117 -12.37 -16.20 -0.81
C ALA A 117 -12.10 -14.91 -0.01
N GLN A 118 -11.36 -14.97 1.10
CA GLN A 118 -10.98 -13.79 1.89
C GLN A 118 -9.98 -12.90 1.16
N ALA A 119 -9.00 -13.46 0.44
CA ALA A 119 -8.08 -12.68 -0.40
C ALA A 119 -8.82 -12.00 -1.57
N VAL A 120 -9.80 -12.67 -2.18
CA VAL A 120 -10.65 -12.12 -3.24
C VAL A 120 -11.59 -11.04 -2.67
N ALA A 121 -12.17 -11.23 -1.49
CA ALA A 121 -13.00 -10.21 -0.84
C ALA A 121 -12.18 -8.95 -0.49
N LYS A 122 -10.95 -9.11 0.01
CA LYS A 122 -10.03 -8.01 0.31
C LYS A 122 -9.53 -7.32 -0.97
N ALA A 123 -9.28 -8.07 -2.03
CA ALA A 123 -8.95 -7.50 -3.34
C ALA A 123 -10.13 -6.71 -3.94
N LEU A 124 -11.35 -7.22 -3.82
CA LEU A 124 -12.57 -6.55 -4.29
C LEU A 124 -12.89 -5.28 -3.50
N SER A 125 -12.64 -5.25 -2.17
CA SER A 125 -12.84 -4.04 -1.38
C SER A 125 -11.79 -2.97 -1.69
N VAL A 126 -10.53 -3.37 -1.89
CA VAL A 126 -9.46 -2.46 -2.34
C VAL A 126 -9.72 -1.94 -3.76
N GLN A 127 -10.23 -2.78 -4.66
CA GLN A 127 -10.60 -2.37 -6.01
C GLN A 127 -11.77 -1.37 -6.03
N LYS A 128 -12.71 -1.48 -5.07
CA LYS A 128 -13.81 -0.51 -4.89
C LYS A 128 -13.39 0.79 -4.20
N ALA A 129 -12.36 0.74 -3.35
CA ALA A 129 -11.83 1.90 -2.63
C ALA A 129 -10.78 2.69 -3.43
N GLN A 130 -10.14 2.07 -4.41
CA GLN A 130 -9.32 2.80 -5.38
C GLN A 130 -10.24 3.65 -6.26
N PRO A 131 -9.92 4.94 -6.50
CA PRO A 131 -10.64 5.74 -7.48
C PRO A 131 -10.61 5.01 -8.83
N ALA A 132 -11.74 5.08 -9.56
CA ALA A 132 -11.88 4.46 -10.88
C ALA A 132 -10.61 4.73 -11.68
N ALA A 133 -9.99 3.64 -12.14
CA ALA A 133 -8.61 3.64 -12.57
C ALA A 133 -8.29 4.88 -13.42
N LEU A 134 -7.21 5.57 -13.08
CA LEU A 134 -6.68 6.74 -13.81
C LEU A 134 -6.19 6.40 -15.22
N ARG A 135 -6.68 5.29 -15.79
CA ARG A 135 -6.33 4.79 -17.11
C ARG A 135 -6.73 5.76 -18.20
N ASP A 136 -7.73 6.62 -17.96
CA ASP A 136 -8.21 7.65 -18.90
C ASP A 136 -7.80 9.09 -18.57
N VAL A 137 -7.28 9.38 -17.37
CA VAL A 137 -6.76 10.73 -17.10
C VAL A 137 -5.38 10.87 -17.73
N GLY A 138 -5.32 11.71 -18.76
CA GLY A 138 -4.10 11.94 -19.54
C GLY A 138 -3.98 11.09 -20.80
N LEU A 139 -5.04 10.38 -21.23
CA LEU A 139 -5.07 9.97 -22.64
C LEU A 139 -5.21 11.21 -23.51
N ASP A 140 -4.28 11.33 -24.44
CA ASP A 140 -4.32 12.30 -25.53
C ASP A 140 -5.73 12.31 -26.14
N SER A 141 -6.28 13.50 -26.36
CA SER A 141 -7.61 13.69 -26.95
C SER A 141 -7.77 12.95 -28.29
N ASP A 142 -6.65 12.68 -28.97
CA ASP A 142 -6.60 11.90 -30.22
C ASP A 142 -6.83 10.38 -30.05
N LYS A 143 -6.63 9.82 -28.84
CA LYS A 143 -6.83 8.38 -28.57
C LYS A 143 -8.10 8.07 -27.79
N ALA A 144 -8.60 9.01 -26.99
CA ALA A 144 -9.90 8.93 -26.32
C ALA A 144 -11.03 9.60 -27.13
N GLY A 145 -10.69 10.43 -28.11
CA GLY A 145 -11.64 11.08 -29.01
C GLY A 145 -12.19 10.13 -30.08
N GLN A 146 -13.52 10.11 -30.20
CA GLN A 146 -14.30 9.56 -31.31
C GLN A 146 -13.91 8.15 -31.83
N LYS A 147 -14.52 7.12 -31.24
CA LYS A 147 -14.73 5.85 -31.94
C LYS A 147 -16.03 5.92 -32.74
N GLY A 148 -15.98 6.56 -33.91
CA GLY A 148 -17.05 6.50 -34.89
C GLY A 148 -17.06 7.72 -35.83
N PRO A 149 -17.46 7.53 -37.11
CA PRO A 149 -17.62 8.64 -38.03
C PRO A 149 -18.74 9.55 -37.51
N LEU A 150 -18.37 10.71 -36.95
CA LEU A 150 -19.34 11.80 -36.79
C LEU A 150 -19.73 12.27 -38.21
N PRO A 151 -21.01 12.54 -38.46
CA PRO A 151 -21.44 13.22 -39.66
C PRO A 151 -20.64 14.52 -39.81
N ASN A 152 -20.05 14.75 -41.00
CA ASN A 152 -19.22 15.92 -41.25
C ASN A 152 -20.12 17.18 -41.23
N VAL A 153 -20.10 17.90 -40.10
CA VAL A 153 -20.93 19.08 -39.85
C VAL A 153 -20.65 20.19 -40.87
N SER A 154 -19.45 20.23 -41.45
CA SER A 154 -19.10 21.18 -42.52
C SER A 154 -19.78 20.89 -43.87
N ARG A 155 -20.52 19.79 -43.98
CA ARG A 155 -21.23 19.39 -45.21
C ARG A 155 -22.75 19.27 -45.04
N MET A 156 -23.30 19.65 -43.89
CA MET A 156 -24.75 19.64 -43.63
C MET A 156 -25.28 21.07 -43.48
N THR A 157 -26.54 21.26 -43.83
CA THR A 157 -27.27 22.52 -43.62
C THR A 157 -27.76 22.63 -42.17
N ASP A 158 -28.10 23.85 -41.73
CA ASP A 158 -28.57 24.10 -40.36
C ASP A 158 -29.86 23.31 -40.02
N GLU A 159 -30.72 23.08 -41.02
CA GLU A 159 -31.94 22.28 -40.88
C GLU A 159 -31.62 20.79 -40.66
N GLU A 160 -30.64 20.25 -41.38
CA GLU A 160 -30.18 18.88 -41.23
C GLU A 160 -29.51 18.67 -39.87
N PHE A 161 -28.75 19.65 -39.37
CA PHE A 161 -28.16 19.61 -38.03
C PHE A 161 -29.23 19.65 -36.92
N ALA A 162 -30.29 20.46 -37.09
CA ALA A 162 -31.37 20.56 -36.13
C ALA A 162 -32.21 19.27 -36.03
N SER A 163 -32.32 18.53 -37.14
CA SER A 163 -33.04 17.25 -37.22
C SER A 163 -32.34 16.08 -36.51
N LEU A 164 -31.07 16.25 -36.12
CA LEU A 164 -30.31 15.20 -35.44
C LEU A 164 -30.88 14.88 -34.05
N PRO A 165 -30.86 13.59 -33.63
CA PRO A 165 -31.24 13.21 -32.28
C PRO A 165 -30.50 14.00 -31.20
N ALA A 166 -31.18 14.36 -30.12
CA ALA A 166 -30.61 15.18 -29.04
C ALA A 166 -29.32 14.58 -28.45
N ALA A 167 -29.24 13.25 -28.33
CA ALA A 167 -28.05 12.53 -27.86
C ALA A 167 -26.85 12.65 -28.83
N THR A 168 -27.10 12.87 -30.12
CA THR A 168 -26.06 13.11 -31.13
C THR A 168 -25.62 14.57 -31.09
N ARG A 169 -26.56 15.50 -30.91
CA ARG A 169 -26.26 16.94 -30.77
C ARG A 169 -25.47 17.28 -29.51
N SER A 170 -25.76 16.64 -28.37
CA SER A 170 -24.95 16.83 -27.15
C SER A 170 -23.55 16.24 -27.27
N ARG A 171 -23.37 15.14 -28.02
CA ARG A 171 -22.04 14.62 -28.32
C ARG A 171 -21.26 15.57 -29.24
N LEU A 172 -21.92 16.17 -30.24
CA LEU A 172 -21.30 17.16 -31.14
C LEU A 172 -20.91 18.47 -30.42
N ARG A 173 -21.65 18.88 -29.38
CA ARG A 173 -21.32 20.04 -28.53
C ARG A 173 -20.30 19.76 -27.43
N GLY A 174 -20.00 18.49 -27.15
CA GLY A 174 -19.09 18.11 -26.06
C GLY A 174 -19.73 18.09 -24.67
N ASP A 175 -21.06 18.11 -24.57
CA ASP A 175 -21.80 18.19 -23.30
C ASP A 175 -21.62 16.95 -22.38
N MET A 176 -21.04 15.84 -22.88
CA MET A 176 -20.87 14.58 -22.13
C MET A 176 -19.45 14.35 -21.58
N LEU A 177 -18.54 15.32 -21.67
CA LEU A 177 -17.26 15.27 -20.95
C LEU A 177 -17.39 15.99 -19.60
N SER A 178 -17.71 15.24 -18.55
CA SER A 178 -17.54 15.64 -17.14
C SER A 178 -17.23 14.42 -16.28
#